data_AF-A0AA96S0P9-F1
#
_entry.id   AF-A0AA96S0P9-F1
#
_cell.length_a   1.000
_cell.length_b   1.000
_cell.length_c   1.000
_cell.angle_alpha   90.00
_cell.angle_beta   90.00
_cell.angle_gamma   90.00
#
_symmetry.space_group_name_H-M   'P 1'
#
loop_
_entity.id
_entity.type
_entity.pdbx_description
1 polymer ?
#
loop_
_entity_poly.entity_id
_entity_poly.type
_entity_poly.pdbx_seq_one_letter_code
_entity_poly.pdbx_strand_id
1 'polypeptide(L)'
;MDDQLRSRLGLPVLENDRAAVPAAEATATDIESEPEIAGTTVLYVSREDVEQGRLESYLREFKKYEKKRLQSRVVLIFTGYENDRREVYQVREITNWVDRLLKNVPHLFYFLSRENYAMRIAFFCLSEVVGRSGVEVSITKEQGRRLIEKVTKSAVLYAKKMKVSPAGQWKLAEDILDELGYGQTLQ
;
A
#
# COMPACT_ATOMS: atom_id res chain seq x y z
N MET A 1 -10.59 -12.05 -8.18
CA MET A 1 -9.34 -11.93 -8.98
C MET A 1 -9.25 -13.12 -9.93
N ASP A 2 -8.90 -12.93 -11.21
CA ASP A 2 -8.72 -14.06 -12.15
C ASP A 2 -7.33 -14.73 -12.02
N ASP A 3 -7.19 -15.94 -12.56
CA ASP A 3 -5.95 -16.73 -12.49
C ASP A 3 -4.76 -16.11 -13.24
N GLN A 4 -5.01 -15.35 -14.31
CA GLN A 4 -3.94 -14.69 -15.06
C GLN A 4 -3.37 -13.52 -14.25
N LEU A 5 -4.22 -12.70 -13.64
CA LEU A 5 -3.84 -11.62 -12.73
C LEU A 5 -3.11 -12.18 -11.50
N ARG A 6 -3.63 -13.24 -10.88
CA ARG A 6 -2.96 -13.94 -9.78
C ARG A 6 -1.53 -14.34 -10.14
N SER A 7 -1.35 -14.98 -11.29
CA SER A 7 -0.04 -15.41 -11.78
C SER A 7 0.90 -14.22 -12.00
N ARG A 8 0.41 -13.13 -12.62
CA ARG A 8 1.18 -11.90 -12.84
C ARG A 8 1.67 -11.25 -11.54
N LEU A 9 0.84 -11.27 -10.50
CA LEU A 9 1.14 -10.74 -9.17
C LEU A 9 2.06 -11.66 -8.34
N GLY A 10 2.29 -12.89 -8.77
CA GLY A 10 3.15 -13.86 -8.07
C GLY A 10 2.51 -14.46 -6.82
N LEU A 11 1.18 -14.49 -6.75
CA LEU A 11 0.43 -15.04 -5.64
C LEU A 11 0.42 -16.59 -5.66
N PRO A 12 0.51 -17.25 -4.49
CA PRO A 12 0.40 -18.70 -4.40
C PRO A 12 -1.00 -19.20 -4.81
N VAL A 13 -1.09 -20.47 -5.24
CA VAL A 13 -2.39 -21.14 -5.41
C VAL A 13 -2.98 -21.32 -4.00
N LEU A 14 -4.22 -20.88 -3.79
CA LEU A 14 -4.99 -21.35 -2.64
C LEU A 14 -5.46 -22.75 -3.01
N GLU A 15 -4.85 -23.78 -2.44
CA GLU A 15 -5.44 -25.11 -2.52
C GLU A 15 -6.80 -25.01 -1.82
N ASN A 16 -7.89 -25.17 -2.57
CA ASN A 16 -9.21 -25.35 -1.98
C ASN A 16 -9.12 -26.55 -1.02
N ASP A 17 -9.54 -26.38 0.23
CA ASP A 17 -9.63 -27.43 1.24
C ASP A 17 -10.29 -28.69 0.66
N ARG A 18 -9.46 -29.66 0.27
CA ARG A 18 -9.80 -31.07 0.22
C ARG A 18 -9.04 -31.77 1.34
N ALA A 19 -9.33 -31.37 2.56
CA ALA A 19 -9.03 -32.15 3.74
C ALA A 19 -10.12 -31.85 4.77
N ALA A 20 -11.27 -32.51 4.62
CA ALA A 20 -12.06 -32.86 5.79
C ALA A 20 -11.18 -33.75 6.67
N VAL A 21 -10.69 -33.21 7.80
CA VAL A 21 -10.05 -33.99 8.87
C VAL A 21 -10.77 -33.62 10.17
N PRO A 22 -11.18 -34.63 10.96
CA PRO A 22 -12.11 -34.45 12.06
C PRO A 22 -11.45 -33.77 13.26
N ALA A 23 -12.31 -33.25 14.14
CA ALA A 23 -11.97 -32.71 15.45
C ALA A 23 -10.96 -33.58 16.20
N ALA A 24 -9.82 -32.99 16.56
CA ALA A 24 -8.92 -33.50 17.58
C ALA A 24 -8.34 -32.32 18.34
N GLU A 25 -8.49 -32.39 19.65
CA GLU A 25 -8.11 -31.42 20.67
C GLU A 25 -6.60 -31.09 20.60
N ALA A 26 -6.27 -29.79 20.67
CA ALA A 26 -4.92 -29.33 20.92
C ALA A 26 -4.97 -28.15 21.90
N THR A 27 -4.76 -28.49 23.17
CA THR A 27 -4.18 -27.70 24.27
C THR A 27 -3.95 -26.20 24.01
N ALA A 28 -4.77 -25.39 24.66
CA ALA A 28 -4.53 -23.97 24.86
C ALA A 28 -3.30 -23.77 25.77
N THR A 29 -2.30 -23.09 25.24
CA THR A 29 -1.33 -22.33 26.04
C THR A 29 -1.41 -20.88 25.59
N ASP A 30 -1.59 -20.03 26.58
CA ASP A 30 -1.78 -18.59 26.59
C ASP A 30 -0.93 -17.81 25.58
N ILE A 31 -1.57 -16.92 24.82
CA ILE A 31 -1.30 -15.48 24.92
C ILE A 31 -2.64 -14.77 24.75
N GLU A 32 -3.20 -14.28 25.86
CA GLU A 32 -4.19 -13.22 25.84
C GLU A 32 -3.57 -12.00 25.14
N SER A 33 -4.20 -11.54 24.06
CA SER A 33 -3.97 -10.18 23.57
C SER A 33 -5.31 -9.45 23.60
N GLU A 34 -5.46 -8.64 24.65
CA GLU A 34 -6.47 -7.61 24.80
C GLU A 34 -6.61 -6.73 23.55
N PRO A 35 -7.78 -6.08 23.35
CA PRO A 35 -8.08 -5.36 22.13
C PRO A 35 -7.41 -3.96 22.14
N GLU A 36 -6.24 -3.82 21.55
CA GLU A 36 -5.68 -2.49 21.29
C GLU A 36 -6.28 -1.87 20.01
N ILE A 37 -7.28 -1.03 20.21
CA ILE A 37 -7.67 0.01 19.24
C ILE A 37 -6.58 1.10 19.29
N ALA A 38 -5.43 0.87 18.66
CA ALA A 38 -4.34 1.84 18.44
C ALA A 38 -3.35 1.38 17.34
N GLY A 39 -3.85 0.97 16.16
CA GLY A 39 -3.05 0.18 15.20
C GLY A 39 -2.25 0.96 14.13
N THR A 40 -2.49 2.26 13.94
CA THR A 40 -2.01 3.03 12.78
C THR A 40 -0.83 3.93 13.16
N THR A 41 0.27 3.85 12.41
CA THR A 41 1.46 4.71 12.53
C THR A 41 1.38 5.86 11.53
N VAL A 42 1.45 7.09 12.01
CA VAL A 42 1.46 8.28 11.15
C VAL A 42 2.89 8.71 10.88
N LEU A 43 3.24 8.90 9.60
CA LEU A 43 4.51 9.46 9.15
C LEU A 43 4.24 10.87 8.58
N TYR A 44 4.59 11.88 9.36
CA TYR A 44 4.51 13.28 8.96
C TYR A 44 5.69 13.64 8.07
N VAL A 45 5.40 14.21 6.89
CA VAL A 45 6.39 14.66 5.91
C VAL A 45 6.28 16.18 5.79
N SER A 46 7.29 16.90 6.27
CA SER A 46 7.26 18.36 6.26
C SER A 46 7.48 18.92 4.86
N ARG A 47 6.85 20.07 4.55
CA ARG A 47 7.10 20.83 3.32
C ARG A 47 8.58 21.13 3.10
N GLU A 48 9.30 21.47 4.17
CA GLU A 48 10.74 21.74 4.09
C GLU A 48 11.51 20.50 3.62
N ASP A 49 11.18 19.32 4.14
CA ASP A 49 11.82 18.07 3.71
C ASP A 49 11.48 17.72 2.27
N VAL A 50 10.24 17.96 1.83
CA VAL A 50 9.81 17.74 0.46
C VAL A 50 10.57 18.67 -0.49
N GLU A 51 10.55 19.98 -0.23
CA GLU A 51 11.15 21.00 -1.11
C GLU A 51 12.68 20.89 -1.16
N GLN A 52 13.33 20.54 -0.04
CA GLN A 52 14.77 20.29 0.01
C GLN A 52 15.12 18.86 -0.46
N GLY A 53 14.13 18.04 -0.81
CA GLY A 53 14.33 16.69 -1.30
C GLY A 53 14.99 15.73 -0.30
N ARG A 54 14.80 15.97 1.01
CA ARG A 54 15.35 15.18 2.11
C ARG A 54 14.53 13.91 2.28
N LEU A 55 15.20 12.77 2.22
CA LEU A 55 14.55 11.45 2.20
C LEU A 55 15.13 10.50 3.26
N GLU A 56 16.35 10.77 3.71
CA GLU A 56 17.17 9.87 4.52
C GLU A 56 16.53 9.52 5.86
N SER A 57 15.88 10.49 6.52
CA SER A 57 15.12 10.28 7.74
C SER A 57 13.95 9.33 7.52
N TYR A 58 13.19 9.52 6.45
CA TYR A 58 12.04 8.69 6.09
C TYR A 58 12.46 7.26 5.71
N LEU A 59 13.57 7.09 5.00
CA LEU A 59 14.12 5.75 4.72
C LEU A 59 14.52 5.03 6.00
N ARG A 60 15.02 5.75 7.02
CA ARG A 60 15.28 5.15 8.34
C ARG A 60 13.99 4.74 9.03
N GLU A 61 12.92 5.51 8.91
CA GLU A 61 11.60 5.11 9.44
C GLU A 61 11.06 3.85 8.76
N PHE A 62 11.13 3.75 7.43
CA PHE A 62 10.71 2.54 6.73
C PHE A 62 11.53 1.31 7.17
N LYS A 63 12.84 1.44 7.39
CA LYS A 63 13.65 0.36 8.00
C LYS A 63 13.19 -0.05 9.40
N LYS A 64 12.66 0.88 10.21
CA LYS A 64 12.04 0.55 11.51
C LYS A 64 10.71 -0.18 11.30
N TYR A 65 9.90 0.23 10.33
CA TYR A 65 8.64 -0.42 10.00
C TYR A 65 8.84 -1.85 9.49
N GLU A 66 9.89 -2.09 8.69
CA GLU A 66 10.32 -3.43 8.29
C GLU A 66 10.61 -4.32 9.51
N LYS A 67 11.41 -3.81 10.47
CA LYS A 67 11.74 -4.54 11.71
C LYS A 67 10.51 -4.83 12.57
N LYS A 68 9.59 -3.87 12.66
CA LYS A 68 8.30 -4.01 13.36
C LYS A 68 7.27 -4.83 12.59
N ARG A 69 7.58 -5.24 11.35
CA ARG A 69 6.68 -5.95 10.44
C ARG A 69 5.32 -5.25 10.27
N LEU A 70 5.32 -3.93 10.21
CA LEU A 70 4.09 -3.18 9.99
C LEU A 70 3.54 -3.49 8.59
N GLN A 71 2.32 -3.98 8.51
CA GLN A 71 1.60 -4.23 7.27
C GLN A 71 0.31 -3.42 7.29
N SER A 72 0.05 -2.66 6.23
CA SER A 72 -1.19 -1.87 6.07
C SER A 72 -1.51 -0.94 7.25
N ARG A 73 -0.49 -0.31 7.86
CA ARG A 73 -0.61 0.48 9.10
C ARG A 73 0.00 1.86 9.01
N VAL A 74 0.64 2.24 7.91
CA VAL A 74 1.33 3.53 7.78
C VAL A 74 0.47 4.53 7.04
N VAL A 75 0.24 5.70 7.63
CA VAL A 75 -0.44 6.84 6.98
C VAL A 75 0.60 7.94 6.73
N LEU A 76 0.73 8.36 5.48
CA LEU A 76 1.60 9.49 5.09
C LEU A 76 0.80 10.78 5.17
N ILE A 77 1.29 11.78 5.91
CA ILE A 77 0.66 13.11 6.00
C ILE A 77 1.68 14.16 5.63
N PHE A 78 1.39 14.95 4.59
CA PHE A 78 2.23 16.08 4.20
C PHE A 78 1.80 17.34 4.96
N THR A 79 2.71 17.98 5.68
CA THR A 79 2.45 19.16 6.51
C THR A 79 3.13 20.41 5.94
N GLY A 80 2.58 21.59 6.18
CA GLY A 80 3.06 22.86 5.63
C GLY A 80 2.48 23.23 4.25
N TYR A 81 1.53 22.44 3.76
CA TYR A 81 0.79 22.66 2.51
C TYR A 81 -0.66 23.07 2.73
N GLU A 82 -1.06 23.40 3.96
CA GLU A 82 -2.45 23.69 4.35
C GLU A 82 -3.05 24.91 3.62
N ASN A 83 -2.18 25.84 3.21
CA ASN A 83 -2.55 27.03 2.44
C ASN A 83 -2.34 26.88 0.92
N ASP A 84 -1.88 25.71 0.44
CA ASP A 84 -1.78 25.45 -0.98
C ASP A 84 -3.19 25.19 -1.55
N ARG A 85 -3.52 25.82 -2.67
CA ARG A 85 -4.83 25.65 -3.32
C ARG A 85 -4.94 24.31 -4.06
N ARG A 86 -3.80 23.66 -4.31
CA ARG A 86 -3.70 22.38 -4.99
C ARG A 86 -3.83 21.25 -4.00
N GLU A 87 -4.33 20.11 -4.47
CA GLU A 87 -4.28 18.87 -3.68
C GLU A 87 -2.83 18.37 -3.57
N VAL A 88 -2.57 17.57 -2.55
CA VAL A 88 -1.26 16.95 -2.28
C VAL A 88 -0.64 16.31 -3.53
N TYR A 89 -1.43 15.54 -4.29
CA TYR A 89 -0.96 14.83 -5.50
C TYR A 89 -0.82 15.74 -6.73
N GLN A 90 -1.16 17.03 -6.63
CA GLN A 90 -0.97 18.04 -7.69
C GLN A 90 0.26 18.91 -7.41
N VAL A 91 0.81 18.86 -6.20
CA VAL A 91 2.04 19.57 -5.83
C VAL A 91 3.24 18.80 -6.38
N ARG A 92 3.94 19.37 -7.36
CA ARG A 92 5.03 18.71 -8.10
C ARG A 92 6.17 18.28 -7.20
N GLU A 93 6.46 19.06 -6.16
CA GLU A 93 7.48 18.77 -5.17
C GLU A 93 7.14 17.49 -4.41
N ILE A 94 5.87 17.31 -4.03
CA ILE A 94 5.37 16.11 -3.37
C ILE A 94 5.40 14.91 -4.32
N THR A 95 4.92 15.06 -5.56
CA THR A 95 4.92 13.93 -6.52
C THR A 95 6.33 13.43 -6.82
N ASN A 96 7.28 14.33 -7.03
CA ASN A 96 8.70 14.00 -7.19
C ASN A 96 9.28 13.30 -5.95
N TRP A 97 8.90 13.78 -4.76
CA TRP A 97 9.37 13.19 -3.50
C TRP A 97 8.82 11.77 -3.30
N VAL A 98 7.53 11.54 -3.59
CA VAL A 98 6.92 10.20 -3.52
C VAL A 98 7.51 9.24 -4.55
N ASP A 99 7.79 9.71 -5.77
CA ASP A 99 8.49 8.90 -6.79
C ASP A 99 9.88 8.48 -6.31
N ARG A 100 10.66 9.40 -5.72
CA ARG A 100 11.95 9.08 -5.10
C ARG A 100 11.81 8.12 -3.92
N LEU A 101 10.77 8.27 -3.10
CA LEU A 101 10.49 7.35 -2.00
C LEU A 101 10.22 5.94 -2.54
N LEU A 102 9.36 5.79 -3.56
CA LEU A 102 9.03 4.50 -4.15
C LEU A 102 10.26 3.83 -4.78
N LYS A 103 11.15 4.60 -5.43
CA LYS A 103 12.41 4.08 -5.97
C LYS A 103 13.30 3.46 -4.88
N ASN A 104 13.30 4.03 -3.68
CA ASN A 104 14.10 3.54 -2.54
C ASN A 104 13.36 2.50 -1.69
N VAL A 105 12.02 2.53 -1.68
CA VAL A 105 11.14 1.58 -0.98
C VAL A 105 10.14 1.01 -1.99
N PRO A 106 10.55 0.08 -2.88
CA PRO A 106 9.68 -0.41 -3.95
C PRO A 106 8.40 -1.10 -3.47
N HIS A 107 8.42 -1.61 -2.24
CA HIS A 107 7.30 -2.27 -1.59
C HIS A 107 6.50 -1.32 -0.68
N LEU A 108 6.56 0.00 -0.91
CA LEU A 108 5.88 1.03 -0.12
C LEU A 108 4.42 0.66 0.21
N PHE A 109 3.68 0.15 -0.78
CA PHE A 109 2.26 -0.23 -0.68
C PHE A 109 1.99 -1.42 0.28
N TYR A 110 3.02 -2.16 0.70
CA TYR A 110 2.90 -3.13 1.80
C TYR A 110 2.62 -2.45 3.15
N PHE A 111 3.18 -1.25 3.36
CA PHE A 111 3.05 -0.52 4.63
C PHE A 111 1.81 0.34 4.69
N LEU A 112 1.37 0.89 3.55
CA LEU A 112 0.36 1.94 3.53
C LEU A 112 -1.00 1.44 3.99
N SER A 113 -1.60 2.17 4.93
CA SER A 113 -2.96 1.94 5.38
C SER A 113 -3.97 2.31 4.28
N ARG A 114 -5.11 1.64 4.30
CA ARG A 114 -6.30 2.02 3.53
C ARG A 114 -7.02 3.23 4.15
N GLU A 115 -6.77 3.48 5.43
CA GLU A 115 -7.32 4.63 6.15
C GLU A 115 -6.72 5.94 5.63
N ASN A 116 -7.48 7.04 5.79
CA ASN A 116 -7.06 8.40 5.44
C ASN A 116 -6.55 8.56 4.00
N TYR A 117 -7.01 7.73 3.07
CA TYR A 117 -6.63 7.76 1.66
C TYR A 117 -5.12 7.66 1.40
N ALA A 118 -4.33 7.17 2.37
CA ALA A 118 -2.86 7.19 2.28
C ALA A 118 -2.36 6.45 1.02
N MET A 119 -2.94 5.27 0.76
CA MET A 119 -2.63 4.48 -0.43
C MET A 119 -3.01 5.19 -1.73
N ARG A 120 -4.20 5.83 -1.78
CA ARG A 120 -4.67 6.56 -2.98
C ARG A 120 -3.85 7.81 -3.25
N ILE A 121 -3.50 8.58 -2.22
CA ILE A 121 -2.67 9.77 -2.36
C ILE A 121 -1.31 9.38 -2.93
N ALA A 122 -0.65 8.36 -2.36
CA ALA A 122 0.62 7.86 -2.89
C ALA A 122 0.49 7.39 -4.33
N PHE A 123 -0.59 6.68 -4.67
CA PHE A 123 -0.87 6.23 -6.03
C PHE A 123 -1.08 7.39 -7.02
N PHE A 124 -1.85 8.42 -6.65
CA PHE A 124 -2.06 9.59 -7.50
C PHE A 124 -0.78 10.40 -7.69
N CYS A 125 0.08 10.51 -6.68
CA CYS A 125 1.41 11.12 -6.83
C CYS A 125 2.30 10.40 -7.87
N LEU A 126 2.06 9.10 -8.08
CA LEU A 126 2.81 8.26 -9.02
C LEU A 126 2.14 8.15 -10.40
N SER A 127 0.92 8.66 -10.52
CA SER A 127 0.10 8.57 -11.73
C SER A 127 0.18 9.86 -12.53
N GLU A 128 0.11 9.74 -13.86
CA GLU A 128 -0.11 10.90 -14.72
C GLU A 128 -1.62 11.19 -14.74
N VAL A 129 -2.01 12.22 -14.00
CA VAL A 129 -3.41 12.68 -13.93
C VAL A 129 -3.74 13.39 -15.23
N VAL A 130 -4.66 12.82 -16.01
CA VAL A 130 -5.08 13.36 -17.33
C VAL A 130 -6.30 14.26 -17.26
N GLY A 131 -7.02 14.27 -16.14
CA GLY A 131 -8.18 15.14 -15.94
C GLY A 131 -8.71 15.09 -14.52
N ARG A 132 -9.58 16.07 -14.18
CA ARG A 132 -10.32 16.10 -12.92
C ARG A 132 -11.73 16.62 -13.16
N SER A 133 -12.72 15.94 -12.58
CA SER A 133 -14.11 16.40 -12.51
C SER A 133 -14.58 16.36 -11.06
N GLY A 134 -14.60 17.52 -10.40
CA GLY A 134 -14.92 17.62 -8.97
C GLY A 134 -13.93 16.85 -8.09
N VAL A 135 -14.39 15.79 -7.43
CA VAL A 135 -13.58 14.92 -6.55
C VAL A 135 -12.93 13.77 -7.32
N GLU A 136 -13.36 13.52 -8.55
CA GLU A 136 -12.89 12.41 -9.37
C GLU A 136 -11.61 12.76 -10.12
N VAL A 137 -10.57 11.95 -9.91
CA VAL A 137 -9.26 12.06 -10.57
C VAL A 137 -9.24 11.06 -11.72
N SER A 138 -9.08 11.55 -12.94
CA SER A 138 -8.99 10.70 -14.13
C SER A 138 -7.53 10.40 -14.45
N ILE A 139 -7.22 9.11 -14.55
CA ILE A 139 -5.95 8.57 -15.05
C ILE A 139 -6.25 7.71 -16.28
N THR A 140 -5.30 7.55 -17.19
CA THR A 140 -5.53 6.64 -18.33
C THR A 140 -5.68 5.20 -17.80
N LYS A 141 -6.71 4.48 -18.26
CA LYS A 141 -7.03 3.12 -17.78
C LYS A 141 -5.83 2.17 -17.89
N GLU A 142 -5.13 2.23 -19.03
CA GLU A 142 -3.96 1.38 -19.28
C GLU A 142 -2.80 1.67 -18.32
N GLN A 143 -2.48 2.95 -18.08
CA GLN A 143 -1.42 3.34 -17.16
C GLN A 143 -1.79 3.01 -15.72
N GLY A 144 -3.02 3.34 -15.31
CA GLY A 144 -3.54 3.01 -13.98
C GLY A 144 -3.42 1.53 -13.71
N ARG A 145 -3.90 0.68 -14.64
CA ARG A 145 -3.77 -0.77 -14.54
C ARG A 145 -2.32 -1.23 -14.36
N ARG A 146 -1.40 -0.75 -15.21
CA ARG A 146 0.03 -1.12 -15.14
C ARG A 146 0.66 -0.71 -13.81
N LEU A 147 0.35 0.49 -13.33
CA LEU A 147 0.89 1.00 -12.08
C LEU A 147 0.35 0.21 -10.89
N ILE A 148 -0.97 -0.05 -10.85
CA ILE A 148 -1.61 -0.86 -9.82
C ILE A 148 -0.96 -2.25 -9.77
N GLU A 149 -0.87 -2.95 -10.90
CA GLU A 149 -0.22 -4.27 -10.95
C GLU A 149 1.22 -4.22 -10.45
N LYS A 150 1.98 -3.19 -10.82
CA LYS A 150 3.38 -3.02 -10.42
C LYS A 150 3.50 -2.85 -8.90
N VAL A 151 2.70 -1.97 -8.29
CA VAL A 151 2.78 -1.70 -6.84
C VAL A 151 2.24 -2.88 -6.03
N THR A 152 1.15 -3.52 -6.48
CA THR A 152 0.60 -4.72 -5.86
C THR A 152 1.60 -5.87 -5.90
N LYS A 153 2.20 -6.14 -7.07
CA LYS A 153 3.22 -7.19 -7.20
C LYS A 153 4.41 -6.94 -6.28
N SER A 154 4.88 -5.71 -6.20
CA SER A 154 6.02 -5.34 -5.34
C SER A 154 5.69 -5.55 -3.85
N ALA A 155 4.47 -5.20 -3.42
CA ALA A 155 3.98 -5.44 -2.07
C ALA A 155 3.84 -6.94 -1.75
N VAL A 156 3.28 -7.73 -2.67
CA VAL A 156 3.11 -9.19 -2.52
C VAL A 156 4.47 -9.91 -2.44
N LEU A 157 5.41 -9.56 -3.32
CA LEU A 157 6.77 -10.12 -3.29
C LEU A 157 7.46 -9.85 -1.95
N TYR A 158 7.25 -8.66 -1.38
CA TYR A 158 7.76 -8.33 -0.07
C TYR A 158 7.03 -9.10 1.05
N ALA A 159 5.71 -9.22 1.00
CA ALA A 159 4.94 -10.04 1.95
C ALA A 159 5.43 -11.50 1.97
N LYS A 160 5.73 -12.06 0.79
CA LYS A 160 6.34 -13.40 0.66
C LYS A 160 7.73 -13.47 1.32
N LYS A 161 8.59 -12.46 1.11
CA LYS A 161 9.90 -12.35 1.78
C LYS A 161 9.74 -12.30 3.31
N MET A 162 8.70 -11.63 3.80
CA MET A 162 8.36 -11.53 5.21
C MET A 162 7.66 -12.78 5.77
N LYS A 163 7.46 -13.82 4.95
CA LYS A 163 6.79 -15.08 5.30
C LYS A 163 5.35 -14.88 5.79
N VAL A 164 4.65 -13.87 5.25
CA VAL A 164 3.20 -13.72 5.44
C VAL A 164 2.50 -14.95 4.86
N SER A 165 1.44 -15.44 5.50
CA SER A 165 0.69 -16.61 5.04
C SER A 165 0.12 -16.39 3.63
N PRO A 166 -0.14 -17.46 2.85
CA PRO A 166 -0.79 -17.34 1.54
C PRO A 166 -2.07 -16.50 1.60
N ALA A 167 -2.98 -16.79 2.54
CA ALA A 167 -4.21 -16.03 2.74
C ALA A 167 -3.94 -14.53 3.04
N GLY A 168 -2.91 -14.22 3.82
CA GLY A 168 -2.52 -12.84 4.09
C GLY A 168 -1.94 -12.11 2.87
N GLN A 169 -1.21 -12.80 1.99
CA GLN A 169 -0.72 -12.25 0.72
C GLN A 169 -1.87 -11.95 -0.23
N TRP A 170 -2.86 -12.85 -0.28
CA TRP A 170 -4.08 -12.68 -1.06
C TRP A 170 -4.89 -11.47 -0.58
N LYS A 171 -5.17 -11.42 0.73
CA LYS A 171 -5.88 -10.30 1.33
C LYS A 171 -5.19 -8.96 1.04
N LEU A 172 -3.86 -8.89 1.19
CA LEU A 172 -3.08 -7.69 0.86
C LEU A 172 -3.25 -7.29 -0.61
N ALA A 173 -3.22 -8.25 -1.53
CA ALA A 173 -3.37 -7.96 -2.95
C ALA A 173 -4.77 -7.45 -3.27
N GLU A 174 -5.82 -8.08 -2.74
CA GLU A 174 -7.21 -7.64 -2.90
C GLU A 174 -7.41 -6.25 -2.31
N ASP A 175 -6.91 -6.01 -1.10
CA ASP A 175 -6.95 -4.71 -0.44
C ASP A 175 -6.36 -3.60 -1.32
N ILE A 176 -5.18 -3.82 -1.93
CA ILE A 176 -4.56 -2.83 -2.81
C ILE A 176 -5.35 -2.66 -4.12
N LEU A 177 -5.78 -3.76 -4.74
CA LEU A 177 -6.50 -3.72 -6.02
C LEU A 177 -7.85 -3.00 -5.89
N ASP A 178 -8.58 -3.27 -4.81
CA ASP A 178 -9.86 -2.66 -4.54
C ASP A 178 -9.69 -1.18 -4.19
N GLU A 179 -8.73 -0.85 -3.32
CA GLU A 179 -8.48 0.52 -2.88
C GLU A 179 -8.06 1.45 -4.04
N LEU A 180 -7.30 0.90 -5.00
CA LEU A 180 -6.83 1.63 -6.18
C LEU A 180 -7.77 1.50 -7.39
N GLY A 181 -8.90 0.80 -7.25
CA GLY A 181 -9.94 0.74 -8.28
C GLY A 181 -9.54 -0.08 -9.51
N TYR A 182 -8.74 -1.14 -9.37
CA TYR A 182 -8.28 -1.98 -10.49
C TYR A 182 -9.43 -2.45 -11.40
N GLY A 183 -10.58 -2.85 -10.83
CA GLY A 183 -11.75 -3.28 -11.61
C GLY A 183 -12.28 -2.23 -12.58
N GLN A 184 -12.15 -0.94 -12.26
CA GLN A 184 -12.58 0.18 -13.11
C GLN A 184 -11.68 0.35 -14.35
N THR A 185 -10.47 -0.25 -14.33
CA THR A 185 -9.52 -0.19 -15.44
C THR A 185 -9.79 -1.24 -16.53
N LEU A 186 -10.67 -2.22 -16.26
CA LEU A 186 -10.98 -3.33 -17.18
C LEU A 186 -12.21 -3.10 -18.05
N GLN A 187 -13.10 -2.19 -17.63
CA GLN A 187 -14.24 -1.69 -18.42
C GLN A 187 -13.75 -0.63 -19.41
#